data_AF-A0AAV6MZB1-F1
#
_entry.id   AF-A0AAV6MZB1-F1
#
_cell.length_a   1.000
_cell.length_b   1.000
_cell.length_c   1.000
_cell.angle_alpha   90.00
_cell.angle_beta   90.00
_cell.angle_gamma   90.00
#
_symmetry.space_group_name_H-M   'P 1'
#
loop_
_entity.id
_entity.type
_entity.pdbx_description
1 polymer ?
#
loop_
_entity_poly.entity_id
_entity_poly.type
_entity_poly.pdbx_seq_one_letter_code
_entity_poly.pdbx_strand_id
1 'polypeptide(L)'
;MDSNHLGPAQGGESGVDAGDWRSQLQPDSRHQIVDRIMETLKRILPVSGPEGLSELRKIAVRFEEKIYTASTSEPEYRRKIHVKMLTLEPNSETTTALPSMPGPMASNQP
;
A
#
# COMPACT_ATOMS: atom_id res chain seq x y z
N MET A 1 -34.67 28.72 12.42
CA MET A 1 -33.96 27.68 13.19
C MET A 1 -33.78 26.51 12.24
N ASP A 2 -33.00 26.74 11.18
CA ASP A 2 -33.01 25.99 9.92
C ASP A 2 -32.00 26.77 9.04
N SER A 3 -31.11 26.23 8.23
CA SER A 3 -31.02 24.89 7.67
C SER A 3 -29.56 24.45 7.54
N ASN A 4 -29.42 23.13 7.73
CA ASN A 4 -28.24 22.31 7.59
C ASN A 4 -27.33 22.69 6.41
N HIS A 5 -26.07 22.94 6.77
CA HIS A 5 -24.89 23.05 5.94
C HIS A 5 -24.61 21.66 5.35
N LEU A 6 -25.21 21.40 4.19
CA LEU A 6 -24.90 20.28 3.33
C LEU A 6 -23.46 20.44 2.82
N GLY A 7 -22.50 19.90 3.55
CA GLY A 7 -21.19 19.63 3.01
C GLY A 7 -21.19 18.24 2.39
N PRO A 8 -21.21 18.08 1.06
CA PRO A 8 -20.58 16.91 0.48
C PRO A 8 -19.08 17.12 0.64
N ALA A 9 -18.53 16.54 1.70
CA ALA A 9 -17.13 16.20 1.79
C ALA A 9 -16.83 15.17 0.70
N GLN A 10 -16.46 15.64 -0.48
CA GLN A 10 -15.89 14.80 -1.54
C GLN A 10 -15.14 15.72 -2.51
N GLY A 11 -13.95 16.16 -2.07
CA GLY A 11 -12.90 16.55 -3.00
C GLY A 11 -12.53 15.32 -3.83
N GLY A 12 -13.08 15.24 -5.03
CA GLY A 12 -12.97 14.05 -5.87
C GLY A 12 -13.22 14.31 -7.34
N GLU A 13 -12.99 15.53 -7.83
CA GLU A 13 -13.05 15.80 -9.26
C GLU A 13 -12.09 16.91 -9.66
N SER A 14 -10.87 16.49 -9.96
CA SER A 14 -10.20 17.02 -11.15
C SER A 14 -9.40 15.86 -11.73
N GLY A 15 -10.16 14.88 -12.25
CA GLY A 15 -9.67 13.96 -13.26
C GLY A 15 -9.48 14.75 -14.56
N VAL A 16 -8.55 15.71 -14.55
CA VAL A 16 -7.93 16.14 -15.78
C VAL A 16 -6.95 15.04 -16.12
N ASP A 17 -7.11 14.53 -17.32
CA ASP A 17 -6.23 13.63 -18.04
C ASP A 17 -4.79 14.16 -18.04
N ALA A 18 -4.11 14.08 -16.90
CA ALA A 18 -2.67 14.21 -16.80
C ALA A 18 -2.13 12.91 -17.36
N GLY A 19 -1.94 12.90 -18.69
CA GLY A 19 -1.56 11.74 -19.49
C GLY A 19 -0.68 10.80 -18.68
N ASP A 20 -1.18 9.57 -18.50
CA ASP A 20 -0.68 8.51 -17.63
C ASP A 20 0.59 8.93 -16.86
N TRP A 21 0.44 9.44 -15.63
CA TRP A 21 1.56 9.96 -14.82
C TRP A 21 2.72 8.96 -14.69
N ARG A 22 2.43 7.68 -14.91
CA ARG A 22 3.38 6.56 -15.00
C ARG A 22 4.29 6.65 -16.23
N SER A 23 3.78 7.14 -17.35
CA SER A 23 4.54 7.45 -18.57
C SER A 23 5.45 8.68 -18.40
N GLN A 24 5.14 9.57 -17.45
CA GLN A 24 5.98 10.72 -17.10
C GLN A 24 7.04 10.37 -16.03
N LEU A 25 6.83 9.29 -15.28
CA LEU A 25 7.74 8.86 -14.24
C LEU A 25 8.95 8.15 -14.87
N GLN A 26 10.14 8.71 -14.68
CA GLN A 26 11.36 8.07 -15.16
C GLN A 26 11.55 6.70 -14.47
N PRO A 27 11.97 5.65 -15.18
CA PRO A 27 12.23 4.34 -14.59
C PRO A 27 13.31 4.42 -13.48
N ASP A 28 14.25 5.33 -13.63
CA ASP A 28 15.28 5.61 -12.62
C ASP A 28 14.68 6.15 -11.31
N SER A 29 13.63 6.99 -11.39
CA SER A 29 12.93 7.50 -10.20
C SER A 29 12.28 6.39 -9.39
N ARG A 30 11.68 5.38 -10.04
CA ARG A 30 11.12 4.22 -9.33
C ARG A 30 12.20 3.41 -8.63
N HIS A 31 13.34 3.22 -9.30
CA HIS A 31 14.47 2.50 -8.72
C HIS A 31 15.03 3.23 -7.49
N GLN A 32 15.21 4.55 -7.57
CA GLN A 32 15.64 5.38 -6.44
C GLN A 32 14.67 5.31 -5.24
N ILE A 33 13.37 5.23 -5.51
CA ILE A 33 12.35 5.07 -4.45
C ILE A 33 12.49 3.71 -3.76
N VAL A 34 12.62 2.62 -4.53
CA VAL A 34 12.83 1.27 -3.98
C VAL A 34 14.12 1.21 -3.15
N ASP A 35 15.20 1.83 -3.62
CA ASP A 35 16.47 1.87 -2.89
C ASP A 35 16.33 2.60 -1.55
N ARG A 36 15.67 3.77 -1.53
CA ARG A 36 15.38 4.50 -0.29
C ARG A 36 14.51 3.70 0.69
N ILE A 37 13.50 2.97 0.19
CA ILE A 37 12.69 2.07 1.03
C ILE A 37 13.58 0.97 1.61
N MET A 38 14.46 0.39 0.80
CA MET A 38 15.39 -0.65 1.23
C MET A 38 16.39 -0.14 2.28
N GLU A 39 16.94 1.07 2.12
CA GLU A 39 17.79 1.71 3.13
C GLU A 39 17.06 1.92 4.46
N THR A 40 15.79 2.35 4.40
CA THR A 40 14.97 2.53 5.60
C THR A 40 14.71 1.19 6.29
N LEU A 41 14.36 0.15 5.52
CA LEU A 41 14.16 -1.21 6.03
C LEU A 41 15.42 -1.77 6.70
N LYS A 42 16.61 -1.56 6.12
CA LYS A 42 17.91 -1.98 6.70
C LYS A 42 18.20 -1.30 8.04
N ARG A 43 17.71 -0.07 8.24
CA ARG A 43 17.94 0.68 9.49
C ARG A 43 17.01 0.21 10.61
N ILE A 44 15.79 -0.22 10.28
CA ILE A 44 14.78 -0.62 11.26
C ILE A 44 14.78 -2.14 11.54
N LEU A 45 15.29 -2.96 10.62
CA LEU A 45 15.35 -4.42 10.76
C LEU A 45 16.80 -4.90 10.89
N PRO A 46 17.11 -5.80 11.85
CA PRO A 46 18.40 -6.47 11.90
C PRO A 46 18.55 -7.40 10.68
N VAL A 47 19.43 -7.03 9.76
CA VAL A 47 19.68 -7.81 8.54
C VAL A 47 20.50 -9.05 8.87
N SER A 48 19.91 -10.24 8.69
CA SER A 48 20.51 -11.53 9.05
C SER A 48 21.42 -12.12 7.95
N GLY A 49 22.01 -11.29 7.08
CA GLY A 49 22.87 -11.71 5.97
C GLY A 49 22.26 -11.53 4.57
N PRO A 50 22.84 -12.15 3.52
CA PRO A 50 22.45 -11.93 2.13
C PRO A 50 21.01 -12.34 1.82
N GLU A 51 20.49 -13.35 2.50
CA GLU A 51 19.09 -13.77 2.41
C GLU A 51 18.13 -12.67 2.89
N GLY A 52 18.47 -12.03 4.03
CA GLY A 52 17.71 -10.92 4.57
C GLY A 52 17.67 -9.72 3.62
N LEU A 53 18.78 -9.42 2.94
CA LEU A 53 18.82 -8.35 1.93
C LEU A 53 17.90 -8.63 0.73
N SER A 54 17.82 -9.89 0.30
CA SER A 54 16.92 -10.32 -0.77
C SER A 54 15.46 -10.13 -0.36
N GLU A 55 15.10 -10.53 0.86
CA GLU A 55 13.76 -10.34 1.41
C GLU A 55 13.40 -8.86 1.57
N LEU A 56 14.33 -8.03 2.05
CA LEU A 56 14.12 -6.58 2.14
C LEU A 56 13.85 -5.95 0.78
N ARG A 57 14.58 -6.37 -0.26
CA ARG A 57 14.33 -5.90 -1.62
C ARG A 57 12.94 -6.32 -2.11
N LYS A 58 12.52 -7.57 -1.88
CA LYS A 58 11.17 -8.03 -2.24
C LYS A 58 10.09 -7.20 -1.53
N ILE A 59 10.29 -6.91 -0.25
CA ILE A 59 9.38 -6.06 0.54
C ILE A 59 9.35 -4.64 -0.04
N ALA A 60 10.50 -4.04 -0.33
CA ALA A 60 10.58 -2.70 -0.90
C ALA A 60 9.87 -2.58 -2.25
N VAL A 61 10.08 -3.55 -3.15
CA VAL A 61 9.41 -3.59 -4.46
C VAL A 61 7.91 -3.75 -4.31
N ARG A 62 7.44 -4.72 -3.49
CA ARG A 62 6.01 -4.92 -3.26
C ARG A 62 5.34 -3.70 -2.62
N PHE A 63 6.04 -3.05 -1.69
CA PHE A 63 5.56 -1.84 -1.05
C PHE A 63 5.37 -0.72 -2.07
N GLU A 64 6.40 -0.44 -2.88
CA GLU A 64 6.34 0.59 -3.92
C GLU A 64 5.25 0.29 -4.95
N GLU A 65 5.14 -0.97 -5.40
CA GLU A 65 4.15 -1.41 -6.38
C GLU A 65 2.70 -1.22 -5.90
N LYS A 66 2.43 -1.50 -4.62
CA LYS A 66 1.11 -1.25 -4.00
C LYS A 66 0.74 0.23 -4.03
N ILE A 67 1.71 1.14 -3.90
CA ILE A 67 1.45 2.59 -3.95
C ILE A 67 1.37 3.06 -5.40
N TYR A 68 2.21 2.53 -6.28
CA TYR A 68 2.18 2.83 -7.71
C TYR A 68 0.85 2.47 -8.36
N THR A 69 0.25 1.33 -7.96
CA THR A 69 -1.06 0.90 -8.44
C THR A 69 -2.20 1.71 -7.82
N ALA A 70 -2.11 2.02 -6.52
CA ALA A 70 -3.13 2.78 -5.80
C ALA A 70 -3.14 4.29 -6.07
N SER A 71 -2.08 4.85 -6.67
CA SER A 71 -1.96 6.28 -6.93
C SER A 71 -2.48 6.66 -8.30
N THR A 72 -3.20 7.76 -8.38
CA THR A 72 -3.74 8.31 -9.64
C THR A 72 -2.93 9.48 -10.16
N SER A 73 -1.91 9.94 -9.42
CA SER A 73 -1.03 11.04 -9.80
C SER A 73 0.37 10.88 -9.19
N GLU A 74 1.39 11.37 -9.89
CA GLU A 74 2.79 11.40 -9.45
C GLU A 74 3.01 12.06 -8.07
N PRO A 75 2.45 13.26 -7.76
CA PRO A 75 2.59 13.87 -6.43
C PRO A 75 1.91 13.04 -5.34
N GLU A 76 0.79 12.38 -5.65
CA GLU A 76 0.11 11.48 -4.72
C GLU A 76 0.98 10.26 -4.42
N TYR A 77 1.54 9.64 -5.46
CA TYR A 77 2.46 8.52 -5.34
C TYR A 77 3.67 8.88 -4.46
N ARG A 78 4.37 9.98 -4.74
CA ARG A 78 5.51 10.42 -3.92
C ARG A 78 5.10 10.71 -2.47
N ARG A 79 3.96 11.36 -2.25
CA ARG A 79 3.47 11.69 -0.91
C ARG A 79 3.13 10.43 -0.12
N LYS A 80 2.43 9.47 -0.73
CA LYS A 80 2.10 8.17 -0.11
C LYS A 80 3.35 7.36 0.21
N ILE A 81 4.35 7.36 -0.68
CA ILE A 81 5.66 6.74 -0.43
C ILE A 81 6.30 7.37 0.81
N HIS A 82 6.46 8.70 0.85
CA HIS A 82 7.07 9.36 2.01
C HIS A 82 6.33 9.09 3.32
N VAL A 83 5.00 9.19 3.32
CA VAL A 83 4.19 8.95 4.52
C VAL A 83 4.32 7.50 4.97
N LYS A 84 4.11 6.53 4.07
CA LYS A 84 4.15 5.12 4.45
C LYS A 84 5.56 4.59 4.71
N MET A 85 6.60 5.21 4.14
CA MET A 85 7.99 4.92 4.49
C MET A 85 8.32 5.28 5.95
N LEU A 86 7.68 6.33 6.49
CA LEU A 86 7.80 6.70 7.90
C LEU A 86 7.01 5.75 8.82
N THR A 87 6.02 5.04 8.26
CA THR A 87 5.09 4.15 8.98
C THR A 87 5.25 2.70 8.52
N LEU A 88 6.49 2.22 8.28
CA LEU A 88 6.82 0.85 7.83
C LEU A 88 6.44 -0.22 8.90
N GLU A 89 5.16 -0.32 9.23
CA GLU A 89 4.58 -1.48 9.89
C GLU A 89 4.44 -2.59 8.83
N PRO A 90 4.95 -3.80 9.08
CA PRO A 90 4.75 -4.94 8.20
C PRO A 90 3.28 -5.35 8.26
N ASN A 91 2.42 -4.73 7.43
CA ASN A 91 1.01 -5.09 7.39
C ASN A 91 0.86 -6.48 6.77
N SER A 92 0.79 -7.48 7.65
CA SER A 92 0.38 -8.85 7.41
C SER A 92 -1.10 -8.89 7.03
N GLU A 93 -1.45 -8.42 5.82
CA GLU A 93 -2.81 -8.51 5.31
C GLU A 93 -2.77 -9.17 3.93
N THR A 94 -2.66 -10.49 3.94
CA THR A 94 -3.10 -11.35 2.83
C THR A 94 -3.48 -12.72 3.38
N THR A 95 -4.66 -12.79 3.99
CA THR A 95 -5.52 -14.00 3.98
C THR A 95 -6.88 -13.58 4.52
N THR A 96 -7.72 -13.08 3.63
CA THR A 96 -9.16 -13.09 3.79
C THR A 96 -9.73 -13.74 2.56
N ALA A 97 -10.00 -15.04 2.64
CA ALA A 97 -11.19 -15.68 2.10
C ALA A 97 -11.02 -17.21 2.20
N LEU A 98 -11.61 -17.80 3.23
CA LEU A 98 -12.57 -18.91 3.13
C LEU A 98 -13.03 -19.24 4.57
N PRO A 99 -14.22 -18.80 5.01
CA PRO A 99 -14.80 -19.35 6.22
C PRO A 99 -15.18 -20.81 5.95
N SER A 100 -14.41 -21.74 6.52
CA SER A 100 -14.81 -23.13 6.67
C SER A 100 -16.04 -23.18 7.57
N MET A 101 -17.23 -23.20 6.98
CA MET A 101 -18.47 -23.37 7.74
C MET A 101 -18.46 -24.76 8.39
N PRO A 102 -18.61 -24.89 9.72
CA PRO A 102 -18.91 -26.18 10.33
C PRO A 102 -20.38 -26.51 10.03
N GLY A 103 -20.62 -27.69 9.45
CA GLY A 103 -21.97 -28.16 9.13
C GLY A 103 -22.87 -28.24 10.37
N PRO A 104 -24.21 -28.16 10.23
CA PRO A 104 -25.11 -28.28 11.35
C PRO A 104 -25.09 -29.72 11.88
N MET A 105 -24.56 -29.89 13.10
CA MET A 105 -24.63 -31.14 13.83
C MET A 105 -26.11 -31.47 14.11
N ALA A 106 -26.48 -32.69 13.74
CA ALA A 106 -27.80 -33.27 13.86
C ALA A 106 -28.38 -33.12 15.28
N SER A 107 -29.67 -32.79 15.31
CA SER A 107 -30.52 -32.76 16.49
C SER A 107 -30.53 -34.14 17.15
N ASN A 108 -29.87 -34.25 18.31
CA ASN A 108 -30.10 -35.33 19.25
C ASN A 108 -31.23 -34.91 20.19
N GLN A 109 -32.32 -35.67 20.24
CA GLN A 109 -33.16 -35.73 21.43
C GLN A 109 -33.72 -37.15 21.59
N PRO A 110 -33.78 -37.70 22.81
CA PRO A 110 -34.52 -38.92 23.12
C PRO A 110 -36.04 -38.75 22.96
#